data_AF-A0A2G1XQ51-F1
#
_entry.id   AF-A0A2G1XQ51-F1
#
_cell.length_a   1.000
_cell.length_b   1.000
_cell.length_c   1.000
_cell.angle_alpha   90.00
_cell.angle_beta   90.00
_cell.angle_gamma   90.00
#
_symmetry.space_group_name_H-M   'P 1'
#
loop_
_entity.id
_entity.type
_entity.pdbx_description
1 polymer ?
#
loop_
_entity_poly.entity_id
_entity_poly.type
_entity_poly.pdbx_seq_one_letter_code
_entity_poly.pdbx_strand_id
1 'polypeptide(L)'
;MVKALLEDPSFESADQMAKALIKEIAEVLQMRDWIALVHTWSDGSRGLNWAPFGNAAEAEAFAKKVSIGGSGRLVKLHSPGVMLANVGGKKGWKGYCQHPDCGHAPFTHSAASAARGACQIPTCPCDRFRK
;
A
#
# COMPACT_ATOMS: atom_id res chain seq x y z
N MET A 1 -1.53 -12.66 6.12
CA MET A 1 -2.42 -11.78 6.91
C MET A 1 -3.87 -12.17 6.69
N VAL A 2 -4.47 -11.96 5.52
CA VAL A 2 -5.85 -12.40 5.23
C VAL A 2 -6.12 -13.89 5.49
N LYS A 3 -5.27 -14.79 4.98
CA LYS A 3 -5.40 -16.23 5.24
C LYS A 3 -5.43 -16.55 6.75
N ALA A 4 -4.53 -15.92 7.52
CA ALA A 4 -4.44 -16.16 8.96
C ALA A 4 -5.71 -15.71 9.71
N LEU A 5 -6.34 -14.62 9.28
CA LEU A 5 -7.64 -14.18 9.82
C LEU A 5 -8.76 -15.17 9.53
N LEU A 6 -8.77 -15.77 8.34
CA LEU A 6 -9.78 -16.78 7.97
C LEU A 6 -9.60 -18.11 8.72
N GLU A 7 -8.39 -18.37 9.22
CA GLU A 7 -8.03 -19.58 9.98
C GLU A 7 -8.02 -19.34 11.50
N ASP A 8 -8.36 -18.14 11.96
CA ASP A 8 -8.32 -17.76 13.37
C ASP A 8 -9.55 -18.33 14.12
N PRO A 9 -9.36 -19.27 15.06
CA PRO A 9 -10.47 -19.89 15.81
C PRO A 9 -11.01 -18.97 16.91
N SER A 10 -10.40 -17.81 17.17
CA SER A 10 -10.81 -16.89 18.24
C SER A 10 -12.06 -16.06 17.90
N PHE A 11 -12.50 -16.06 16.63
CA PHE A 11 -13.73 -15.38 16.26
C PHE A 11 -14.97 -16.13 16.76
N GLU A 12 -15.77 -15.47 17.59
CA GLU A 12 -16.96 -16.05 18.20
C GLU A 12 -18.17 -16.07 17.25
N SER A 13 -18.11 -15.30 16.16
CA SER A 13 -19.18 -15.22 15.16
C SER A 13 -18.67 -14.83 13.77
N ALA A 14 -19.46 -15.18 12.74
CA ALA A 14 -19.17 -14.83 11.36
C ALA A 14 -19.11 -13.30 11.14
N ASP A 15 -19.96 -12.54 11.83
CA ASP A 15 -19.97 -11.07 11.75
C ASP A 15 -18.67 -10.43 12.25
N GLN A 16 -18.09 -10.99 13.32
CA GLN A 16 -16.80 -10.54 13.85
C GLN A 16 -15.68 -10.79 12.83
N MET A 17 -15.64 -11.99 12.25
CA MET A 17 -14.66 -12.36 11.23
C MET A 17 -14.82 -11.50 9.97
N ALA A 18 -16.04 -11.26 9.51
CA ALA A 18 -16.32 -10.44 8.33
C ALA A 18 -15.82 -9.00 8.53
N LYS A 19 -16.07 -8.39 9.69
CA LYS A 19 -15.57 -7.04 10.01
C LYS A 19 -14.04 -7.00 10.02
N ALA A 20 -13.39 -7.99 10.64
CA ALA A 20 -11.93 -8.07 10.68
C ALA A 20 -11.32 -8.24 9.27
N LEU A 21 -11.92 -9.10 8.45
CA LEU A 21 -11.51 -9.33 7.07
C LEU A 21 -11.64 -8.06 6.21
N ILE A 22 -12.78 -7.37 6.27
CA ILE A 22 -13.01 -6.12 5.51
C ILE A 22 -11.96 -5.08 5.91
N LYS A 23 -11.68 -4.95 7.21
CA LYS A 23 -10.66 -4.01 7.70
C LYS A 23 -9.28 -4.36 7.17
N GLU A 24 -8.88 -5.62 7.24
CA GLU A 24 -7.59 -6.08 6.72
C GLU A 24 -7.45 -5.82 5.22
N ILE A 25 -8.50 -6.11 4.43
CA ILE A 25 -8.50 -5.83 3.00
C ILE A 25 -8.37 -4.33 2.74
N ALA A 26 -9.10 -3.49 3.48
CA ALA A 26 -9.00 -2.03 3.35
C ALA A 26 -7.58 -1.54 3.65
N GLU A 27 -6.92 -2.09 4.69
CA GLU A 27 -5.52 -1.77 5.00
C GLU A 27 -4.58 -2.19 3.86
N VAL A 28 -4.77 -3.38 3.28
CA VAL A 28 -3.99 -3.83 2.12
C VAL A 28 -4.16 -2.91 0.92
N LEU A 29 -5.39 -2.49 0.63
CA LEU A 29 -5.68 -1.57 -0.48
C LEU A 29 -5.08 -0.19 -0.24
N GLN A 30 -5.07 0.29 1.01
CA GLN A 30 -4.47 1.56 1.37
C GLN A 30 -2.94 1.55 1.24
N MET A 31 -2.31 0.40 1.49
CA MET A 31 -0.85 0.18 1.36
C MET A 31 -0.37 -0.05 -0.08
N ARG A 32 -1.28 -0.02 -1.06
CA ARG A 32 -0.99 -0.29 -2.46
C ARG A 32 -0.88 0.99 -3.28
N ASP A 33 0.14 1.06 -4.14
CA ASP A 33 0.21 2.06 -5.21
C ASP A 33 -0.81 1.72 -6.30
N TRP A 34 -1.44 2.74 -6.85
CA TRP A 34 -2.45 2.61 -7.90
C TRP A 34 -2.04 3.37 -9.16
N ILE A 35 -2.80 3.18 -10.23
CA ILE A 35 -2.64 3.93 -11.47
C ILE A 35 -3.95 4.67 -11.77
N ALA A 36 -3.81 5.93 -12.19
CA ALA A 36 -4.88 6.71 -12.79
C ALA A 36 -4.63 6.81 -14.29
N LEU A 37 -5.71 6.65 -15.07
CA LEU A 37 -5.75 7.08 -16.46
C LEU A 37 -6.24 8.53 -16.48
N VAL A 38 -5.37 9.43 -16.92
CA VAL A 38 -5.67 10.86 -17.06
C VAL A 38 -5.92 11.18 -18.52
N HIS A 39 -7.07 11.76 -18.83
CA HIS A 39 -7.52 11.99 -20.20
C HIS A 39 -7.48 13.46 -20.59
N THR A 40 -7.32 13.69 -21.89
CA THR A 40 -7.43 15.00 -22.53
C THR A 40 -8.25 14.82 -23.80
N TRP A 41 -9.30 15.62 -23.96
CA TRP A 41 -10.17 15.58 -25.12
C TRP A 41 -9.40 15.98 -26.39
N SER A 42 -9.97 15.66 -27.56
CA SER A 42 -9.33 15.96 -28.86
C SER A 42 -9.12 17.46 -29.12
N ASP A 43 -9.88 18.33 -28.46
CA ASP A 43 -9.74 19.78 -28.51
C ASP A 43 -8.65 20.33 -27.56
N GLY A 44 -7.94 19.44 -26.86
CA GLY A 44 -6.90 19.79 -25.90
C GLY A 44 -7.40 20.16 -24.51
N SER A 45 -8.72 20.18 -24.28
CA SER A 45 -9.29 20.46 -22.96
C SER A 45 -9.17 19.26 -22.01
N ARG A 46 -9.21 19.53 -20.70
CA ARG A 46 -9.03 18.50 -19.68
C ARG A 46 -10.20 17.50 -19.72
N GLY A 47 -9.83 16.22 -19.78
CA GLY A 47 -10.75 15.10 -19.76
C GLY A 47 -11.16 14.66 -18.36
N LEU A 48 -11.86 13.53 -18.31
CA LEU A 48 -12.16 12.80 -17.08
C LEU A 48 -11.00 11.88 -16.70
N ASN A 49 -10.76 11.70 -15.41
CA ASN A 49 -9.73 10.79 -14.91
C ASN A 49 -10.40 9.55 -14.32
N TRP A 50 -9.82 8.38 -14.56
CA TRP A 50 -10.31 7.11 -14.01
C TRP A 50 -9.23 6.46 -13.14
N ALA A 51 -9.64 6.01 -11.96
CA ALA A 51 -8.80 5.36 -10.96
C ALA A 51 -9.71 4.66 -9.92
N PRO A 52 -9.19 3.70 -9.14
CA PRO A 52 -7.85 3.12 -9.24
C PRO A 52 -7.77 1.96 -10.22
N PHE A 53 -6.68 1.87 -10.97
CA PHE A 53 -6.28 0.65 -11.70
C PHE A 53 -5.14 -0.05 -10.98
N GLY A 54 -5.19 -1.39 -10.93
CA GLY A 54 -4.17 -2.21 -10.27
C GLY A 54 -2.85 -2.23 -11.02
N ASN A 55 -2.87 -2.08 -12.34
CA ASN A 55 -1.69 -2.05 -13.20
C ASN A 55 -1.99 -1.30 -14.52
N ALA A 56 -0.94 -1.08 -15.34
CA ALA A 56 -1.06 -0.34 -16.59
C ALA A 56 -1.95 -1.05 -17.62
N ALA A 57 -1.86 -2.39 -17.69
CA ALA A 57 -2.63 -3.18 -18.65
C ALA A 57 -4.15 -3.07 -18.42
N GLU A 58 -4.59 -3.03 -17.16
CA GLU A 58 -6.00 -2.78 -16.80
C GLU A 58 -6.47 -1.41 -17.28
N ALA A 59 -5.66 -0.36 -17.07
CA ALA A 59 -5.98 1.00 -17.51
C ALA A 59 -6.05 1.09 -19.05
N GLU A 60 -5.13 0.45 -19.75
CA GLU A 60 -5.12 0.40 -21.22
C GLU A 60 -6.29 -0.41 -21.79
N ALA A 61 -6.63 -1.54 -21.17
CA ALA A 61 -7.78 -2.35 -21.56
C ALA A 61 -9.09 -1.56 -21.37
N PHE A 62 -9.20 -0.80 -20.28
CA PHE A 62 -10.31 0.11 -20.06
C PHE A 62 -10.36 1.22 -21.14
N ALA A 63 -9.24 1.88 -21.42
CA ALA A 63 -9.16 2.93 -22.42
C ALA A 63 -9.61 2.45 -23.81
N LYS A 64 -9.17 1.25 -24.23
CA LYS A 64 -9.57 0.62 -25.50
C LYS A 64 -11.07 0.35 -25.58
N LYS A 65 -11.70 -0.05 -24.46
CA LYS A 65 -13.14 -0.33 -24.42
C LYS A 65 -13.99 0.93 -24.48
N VAL A 66 -13.55 2.00 -23.82
CA VAL A 66 -14.30 3.25 -23.73
C VAL A 66 -14.24 4.03 -25.05
N SER A 67 -13.09 4.05 -25.73
CA SER A 67 -12.95 4.58 -27.10
C SER A 67 -13.54 5.98 -27.35
N ILE A 68 -13.44 6.88 -26.37
CA ILE A 68 -14.02 8.24 -26.37
C ILE A 68 -13.17 9.31 -27.09
N GLY A 69 -12.22 8.91 -27.94
CA GLY A 69 -11.29 9.83 -28.60
C GLY A 69 -10.32 10.54 -27.62
N GLY A 70 -9.61 11.56 -28.11
CA GLY A 70 -8.60 12.29 -27.32
C GLY A 70 -7.31 11.50 -27.07
N SER A 71 -6.58 11.89 -26.03
CA SER A 71 -5.35 11.24 -25.59
C SER A 71 -5.40 10.89 -24.10
N GLY A 72 -4.67 9.84 -23.72
CA GLY A 72 -4.59 9.36 -22.33
C GLY A 72 -3.15 9.19 -21.89
N ARG A 73 -2.89 9.47 -20.61
CA ARG A 73 -1.61 9.19 -19.94
C ARG A 73 -1.83 8.44 -18.64
N LEU A 74 -0.93 7.53 -18.32
CA LEU A 74 -0.93 6.84 -17.04
C LEU A 74 -0.18 7.68 -16.00
N VAL A 75 -0.80 7.84 -14.82
CA VAL A 75 -0.22 8.52 -13.68
C VAL A 75 -0.19 7.57 -12.49
N LYS A 76 0.98 7.39 -11.89
CA LYS A 76 1.12 6.60 -10.66
C LYS A 76 0.55 7.38 -9.48
N LEU A 77 -0.36 6.76 -8.74
CA LEU A 77 -0.88 7.24 -7.47
C LEU A 77 -0.15 6.53 -6.34
N HIS A 78 0.69 7.26 -5.61
CA HIS A 78 1.44 6.69 -4.49
C HIS A 78 0.53 6.38 -3.30
N SER A 79 0.79 5.24 -2.67
CA SER A 79 0.03 4.76 -1.52
C SER A 79 0.09 5.75 -0.35
N PRO A 80 -1.06 6.29 0.09
CA PRO A 80 -1.10 7.10 1.31
C PRO A 80 -0.76 6.27 2.55
N GLY A 81 -1.11 4.98 2.55
CA GLY A 81 -0.76 4.05 3.63
C GLY A 81 0.75 3.89 3.79
N VAL A 82 1.49 3.71 2.69
CA VAL A 82 2.96 3.63 2.73
C VAL A 82 3.56 4.93 3.23
N MET A 83 3.03 6.09 2.81
CA MET A 83 3.52 7.38 3.32
C MET A 83 3.32 7.50 4.83
N LEU A 84 2.12 7.20 5.34
CA LEU A 84 1.84 7.22 6.78
C LEU A 84 2.71 6.22 7.55
N ALA A 85 2.88 5.00 7.02
CA ALA A 85 3.71 3.97 7.62
C ALA A 85 5.20 4.34 7.63
N ASN A 86 5.68 5.10 6.63
CA ASN A 86 7.05 5.59 6.60
C ASN A 86 7.30 6.69 7.64
N VAL A 87 6.28 7.49 7.95
CA VAL A 87 6.37 8.57 8.96
C VAL A 87 6.20 8.01 10.39
N GLY A 88 5.19 7.19 10.62
CA GLY A 88 4.80 6.72 11.95
C GLY A 88 5.18 5.27 12.30
N GLY A 89 5.72 4.52 11.33
CA GLY A 89 5.90 3.08 11.44
C GLY A 89 4.59 2.30 11.21
N LYS A 90 4.73 1.00 10.91
CA LYS A 90 3.61 0.04 10.86
C LYS A 90 4.07 -1.34 11.35
N LYS A 91 3.57 -1.74 12.52
CA LYS A 91 3.83 -3.06 13.11
C LYS A 91 3.14 -4.17 12.31
N GLY A 92 3.75 -5.35 12.27
CA GLY A 92 3.16 -6.54 11.64
C GLY A 92 3.01 -6.47 10.11
N TRP A 93 3.57 -5.44 9.45
CA TRP A 93 3.50 -5.30 8.00
C TRP A 93 4.79 -5.77 7.33
N LYS A 94 4.65 -6.57 6.27
CA LYS A 94 5.79 -7.06 5.50
C LYS A 94 6.61 -5.89 4.95
N GLY A 95 7.91 -5.91 5.19
CA GLY A 95 8.83 -4.87 4.73
C GLY A 95 9.05 -3.75 5.74
N TYR A 96 8.42 -3.79 6.92
CA TYR A 96 8.70 -2.92 8.07
C TYR A 96 9.31 -3.72 9.21
N CYS A 97 9.90 -3.05 10.20
CA CYS A 97 10.49 -3.71 11.36
C CYS A 97 9.40 -4.32 12.26
N GLN A 98 9.49 -5.62 12.54
CA GLN A 98 8.52 -6.36 13.37
C GLN A 98 8.85 -6.38 14.86
N HIS A 99 9.82 -5.59 15.33
CA HIS A 99 10.10 -5.50 16.77
C HIS A 99 8.86 -4.96 17.53
N PRO A 100 8.48 -5.53 18.70
CA PRO A 100 7.26 -5.15 19.43
C PRO A 100 7.12 -3.65 19.70
N ASP A 101 8.24 -2.99 20.01
CA ASP A 101 8.31 -1.55 20.28
C ASP A 101 8.79 -0.70 19.10
N CYS A 102 8.90 -1.28 17.89
CA CYS A 102 9.25 -0.57 16.66
C CYS A 102 8.11 -0.72 15.63
N GLY A 103 8.45 -0.77 14.34
CA GLY A 103 7.52 -0.66 13.23
C GLY A 103 8.08 0.16 12.07
N HIS A 104 9.27 0.74 12.20
CA HIS A 104 9.79 1.66 11.20
C HIS A 104 10.28 0.96 9.93
N ALA A 105 10.30 1.73 8.84
CA ALA A 105 10.74 1.24 7.55
C ALA A 105 12.25 0.91 7.55
N PRO A 106 12.73 0.00 6.67
CA PRO A 106 14.11 -0.48 6.71
C PRO A 106 15.17 0.60 6.47
N PHE A 107 14.78 1.73 5.85
CA PHE A 107 15.66 2.88 5.62
C PHE A 107 15.94 3.68 6.90
N THR A 108 15.13 3.53 7.94
CA THR A 108 15.39 4.15 9.26
C THR A 108 16.41 3.38 10.08
N HIS A 109 16.92 2.25 9.58
CA HIS A 109 17.94 1.45 10.26
C HIS A 109 19.32 1.70 9.66
N SER A 110 20.36 1.70 10.50
CA SER A 110 21.74 1.84 10.02
C SER A 110 22.10 0.74 9.03
N ALA A 111 22.96 1.08 8.07
CA ALA A 111 23.59 0.07 7.23
C ALA A 111 24.57 -0.74 8.10
N ALA A 112 24.28 -2.03 8.29
CA ALA A 112 25.12 -2.95 9.03
C ALA A 112 25.48 -4.15 8.14
N SER A 113 26.45 -3.94 7.24
CA SER A 113 26.84 -4.90 6.20
C SER A 113 25.65 -5.27 5.28
N ALA A 114 25.49 -6.54 4.92
CA ALA A 114 24.35 -7.05 4.15
C ALA A 114 23.01 -7.01 4.92
N ALA A 115 23.04 -6.68 6.23
CA ALA A 115 21.88 -6.52 7.08
C ALA A 115 21.61 -5.04 7.42
N ARG A 116 20.53 -4.80 8.17
CA ARG A 116 20.19 -3.50 8.74
C ARG A 116 20.40 -3.57 10.26
N GLY A 117 21.08 -2.56 10.81
CA GLY A 117 21.45 -2.45 12.22
C GLY A 117 20.37 -1.76 13.06
N ALA A 118 20.80 -1.01 14.07
CA ALA A 118 19.91 -0.29 14.99
C ALA A 118 19.06 0.77 14.27
N CYS A 119 17.85 0.98 14.79
CA CYS A 119 17.01 2.07 14.34
C CYS A 119 17.70 3.41 14.65
N GLN A 120 17.67 4.34 13.70
CA GLN A 120 18.30 5.65 13.80
C GLN A 120 17.39 6.70 14.41
N ILE A 121 16.13 6.35 14.69
CA ILE A 121 15.20 7.21 15.43
C ILE A 121 15.64 7.19 16.90
N PRO A 122 16.08 8.31 17.49
CA PRO A 122 16.73 8.32 18.80
C PRO A 122 15.86 7.78 19.94
N THR A 123 14.54 7.89 19.81
CA THR A 123 13.56 7.42 20.79
C THR A 123 13.17 5.95 20.61
N CYS A 124 13.70 5.26 19.59
CA CYS A 124 13.34 3.89 19.29
C CYS A 124 14.27 2.91 20.03
N PRO A 125 13.75 1.96 20.84
CA PRO A 125 14.56 0.99 21.60
C PRO A 125 15.10 -0.16 20.72
N CYS A 126 14.90 -0.11 19.41
CA CYS A 126 15.18 -1.21 18.50
C CYS A 126 16.67 -1.29 18.14
N ASP A 127 17.32 -2.32 18.68
CA ASP A 127 18.74 -2.64 18.52
C ASP A 127 19.12 -3.12 17.11
N ARG A 128 18.19 -3.78 16.42
CA ARG A 128 18.39 -4.33 15.08
C ARG A 128 17.09 -4.45 14.31
N PHE A 129 17.16 -4.24 13.00
CA PHE A 129 16.01 -4.49 12.11
C PHE A 129 15.57 -5.96 12.17
N ARG A 130 14.31 -6.20 12.54
CA ARG A 130 13.66 -7.52 12.55
C ARG A 130 12.63 -7.55 11.43
N LYS A 131 12.79 -8.45 10.46
CA LYS A 131 11.91 -8.54 9.29
C LYS A 131 10.54 -9.11 9.62
#